data_AF-A0A7V2VS79-F1
#
_entry.id   AF-A0A7V2VS79-F1
#
_cell.length_a   1.000
_cell.length_b   1.000
_cell.length_c   1.000
_cell.angle_alpha   90.00
_cell.angle_beta   90.00
_cell.angle_gamma   90.00
#
_symmetry.space_group_name_H-M   'P 1'
#
loop_
_entity.id
_entity.type
_entity.pdbx_description
1 polymer ?
#
loop_
_entity_poly.entity_id
_entity_poly.type
_entity_poly.pdbx_seq_one_letter_code
_entity_poly.pdbx_strand_id
1 'polypeptide(L)'
;MLTATHILILLAAGAGTGFASGLLGIGGGAVMVPIIYWLVLTMNVPPDIAIRIAFGTSLLVILPTVISGSWRHNKKNAVRWKTALVLGSCALAGGLVGATLAAHLPEEILTAGFGGLV
;
A
#
# COMPACT_ATOMS: atom_id res chain seq x y z
N MET A 1 11.07 -2.69 21.17
CA MET A 1 9.75 -2.58 21.86
C MET A 1 9.00 -1.41 21.25
N LEU A 2 7.74 -1.57 20.80
CA LEU A 2 6.96 -0.43 20.30
C LEU A 2 6.67 0.55 21.44
N THR A 3 7.29 1.73 21.42
CA THR A 3 7.03 2.81 22.39
C THR A 3 5.72 3.53 22.03
N ALA A 4 5.02 4.11 23.01
CA ALA A 4 3.75 4.84 22.81
C ALA A 4 3.80 5.91 21.71
N THR A 5 4.96 6.55 21.52
CA THR A 5 5.22 7.52 20.45
C THR A 5 5.05 6.92 19.05
N HIS A 6 5.49 5.69 18.82
CA HIS A 6 5.36 5.01 17.53
C HIS A 6 3.90 4.73 17.18
N ILE A 7 3.08 4.38 18.19
CA ILE A 7 1.65 4.14 18.00
C ILE A 7 0.93 5.43 17.58
N LEU A 8 1.26 6.56 18.21
CA LEU A 8 0.71 7.87 17.86
C LEU A 8 1.08 8.29 16.44
N ILE A 9 2.35 8.07 16.03
CA ILE A 9 2.81 8.36 14.67
C ILE A 9 2.05 7.50 13.65
N LEU A 10 1.90 6.19 13.90
CA LEU A 10 1.18 5.27 13.02
C LEU A 10 -0.31 5.64 12.91
N LEU A 11 -0.94 6.07 14.00
CA LEU A 11 -2.33 6.54 14.01
C LEU A 11 -2.50 7.82 13.19
N ALA A 12 -1.64 8.82 13.40
CA ALA A 12 -1.68 10.08 12.68
C ALA A 12 -1.39 9.88 11.18
N ALA A 13 -0.38 9.06 10.86
CA ALA A 13 -0.05 8.71 9.49
C ALA A 13 -1.19 7.92 8.83
N GLY A 14 -1.78 6.94 9.51
CA GLY A 14 -2.91 6.18 8.99
C GLY A 14 -4.15 7.04 8.74
N ALA A 15 -4.47 7.96 9.66
CA ALA A 15 -5.59 8.88 9.50
C ALA A 15 -5.35 9.88 8.35
N GLY A 16 -4.16 10.48 8.29
CA GLY A 16 -3.80 11.44 7.24
C GLY A 16 -3.72 10.81 5.86
N THR A 17 -3.06 9.66 5.74
CA THR A 17 -2.98 8.92 4.48
C THR A 17 -4.33 8.37 4.04
N GLY A 18 -5.14 7.86 4.98
CA GLY A 18 -6.50 7.40 4.68
C GLY A 18 -7.41 8.53 4.18
N PHE A 19 -7.33 9.72 4.80
CA PHE A 19 -8.08 10.89 4.36
C PHE A 19 -7.62 11.39 2.98
N ALA A 20 -6.32 11.55 2.78
CA ALA A 20 -5.74 11.98 1.51
C ALA A 20 -6.02 10.98 0.39
N SER A 21 -5.85 9.67 0.66
CA SER A 21 -6.16 8.60 -0.29
C SER A 21 -7.66 8.55 -0.62
N GLY A 22 -8.54 8.84 0.35
CA GLY A 22 -9.99 8.87 0.13
C GLY A 22 -10.43 10.05 -0.75
N LEU A 23 -9.75 11.19 -0.62
CA LEU A 23 -9.98 12.38 -1.45
C LEU A 23 -9.41 12.23 -2.87
N LEU A 24 -8.17 11.75 -2.98
CA LEU A 24 -7.46 11.64 -4.26
C LEU A 24 -7.83 10.37 -5.03
N GLY A 25 -8.36 9.35 -4.35
CA GLY A 25 -8.73 8.07 -4.97
C GLY A 25 -7.53 7.21 -5.43
N ILE A 26 -6.29 7.60 -5.10
CA ILE A 26 -5.06 6.95 -5.59
C ILE A 26 -4.76 5.60 -4.89
N GLY A 27 -5.38 5.34 -3.74
CA GLY A 27 -5.04 4.17 -2.91
C GLY A 27 -3.72 4.43 -2.16
N GLY A 28 -3.80 4.61 -0.85
CA GLY A 28 -2.76 5.25 -0.02
C GLY A 28 -1.39 4.57 0.03
N GLY A 29 -1.15 3.49 -0.71
CA GLY A 29 0.10 2.73 -0.72
C GLY A 29 1.33 3.55 -1.07
N ALA A 30 1.23 4.44 -2.08
CA ALA A 30 2.36 5.30 -2.47
C ALA A 30 2.87 6.19 -1.33
N VAL A 31 1.96 6.64 -0.44
CA VAL A 31 2.32 7.46 0.72
C VAL A 31 2.63 6.59 1.94
N MET A 32 1.90 5.48 2.12
CA MET A 32 2.02 4.65 3.33
C MET A 32 3.28 3.79 3.35
N VAL A 33 3.72 3.28 2.19
CA VAL A 33 4.94 2.46 2.07
C VAL A 33 6.19 3.19 2.59
N PRO A 34 6.53 4.42 2.13
CA PRO A 34 7.73 5.10 2.62
C PRO A 34 7.63 5.46 4.11
N ILE A 35 6.44 5.78 4.63
CA ILE A 35 6.25 6.07 6.06
C ILE A 35 6.53 4.84 6.91
N ILE A 36 5.95 3.68 6.55
CA ILE A 36 6.16 2.44 7.29
C ILE A 36 7.62 1.99 7.15
N TYR A 37 8.21 2.12 5.96
CA TYR A 37 9.60 1.78 5.71
C TYR A 37 10.55 2.56 6.65
N TRP A 38 10.41 3.89 6.69
CA TRP A 38 11.21 4.73 7.59
C TRP A 38 11.02 4.36 9.07
N LEU A 39 9.78 4.09 9.49
CA LEU A 39 9.48 3.70 10.86
C LEU A 39 10.07 2.33 11.23
N VAL A 40 10.12 1.39 10.29
CA VAL A 40 10.72 0.07 10.52
C VAL A 40 12.25 0.15 10.56
N LEU A 41 12.87 1.04 9.75
CA LEU A 41 14.30 1.32 9.84
C LEU A 41 14.70 1.88 11.22
N THR A 42 13.90 2.76 11.82
CA THR A 42 14.17 3.28 13.19
C THR A 42 14.04 2.21 14.27
N MET A 43 13.43 1.07 13.96
CA MET A 43 13.35 -0.10 14.85
C MET A 43 14.57 -1.05 14.69
N ASN A 44 15.62 -0.63 13.97
CA ASN A 44 16.86 -1.37 13.79
C ASN A 44 16.69 -2.69 13.00
N VAL A 45 15.68 -2.72 12.12
CA VAL A 45 15.41 -3.84 11.20
C VAL A 45 16.26 -3.69 9.93
N PRO A 46 16.85 -4.77 9.39
CA PRO A 46 17.58 -4.71 8.13
C PRO A 46 16.73 -4.14 6.97
N PRO A 47 17.29 -3.32 6.07
CA PRO A 47 16.55 -2.65 5.01
C PRO A 47 15.79 -3.63 4.08
N ASP A 48 16.39 -4.77 3.74
CA ASP A 48 15.74 -5.83 2.94
C ASP A 48 14.46 -6.38 3.60
N ILE A 49 14.43 -6.49 4.92
CA ILE A 49 13.25 -6.96 5.66
C ILE A 49 12.26 -5.79 5.85
N ALA A 50 12.77 -4.58 6.10
CA ALA A 50 11.97 -3.39 6.31
C ALA A 50 11.09 -3.06 5.10
N ILE A 51 11.64 -3.15 3.89
CA ILE A 51 10.89 -2.85 2.66
C ILE A 51 9.76 -3.87 2.44
N ARG A 52 10.02 -5.16 2.72
CA ARG A 52 9.01 -6.23 2.63
C ARG A 52 7.88 -6.04 3.64
N ILE A 53 8.22 -5.68 4.89
CA ILE A 53 7.25 -5.37 5.94
C ILE A 53 6.39 -4.16 5.54
N ALA A 54 7.00 -3.11 4.98
CA ALA A 54 6.28 -1.91 4.57
C ALA A 54 5.26 -2.18 3.46
N PHE A 55 5.64 -2.92 2.42
CA PHE A 55 4.70 -3.35 1.37
C PHE A 55 3.60 -4.25 1.92
N GLY A 56 3.94 -5.28 2.69
CA GLY A 56 2.93 -6.20 3.26
C GLY A 56 1.92 -5.49 4.17
N THR A 57 2.41 -4.59 5.03
CA THR A 57 1.56 -3.85 5.98
C THR A 57 0.66 -2.84 5.26
N SER A 58 1.18 -2.11 4.28
CA SER A 58 0.37 -1.15 3.51
C SER A 58 -0.76 -1.85 2.73
N LEU A 59 -0.51 -3.02 2.14
CA LEU A 59 -1.54 -3.82 1.47
C LEU A 59 -2.65 -4.26 2.44
N LEU A 60 -2.27 -4.67 3.66
CA LEU A 60 -3.22 -5.02 4.71
C LEU A 60 -4.12 -3.84 5.09
N VAL A 61 -3.56 -2.62 5.14
CA VAL A 61 -4.33 -1.40 5.46
C VAL A 61 -5.24 -0.98 4.29
N ILE A 62 -4.80 -1.16 3.05
CA ILE A 62 -5.58 -0.80 1.87
C ILE A 62 -6.84 -1.68 1.75
N LEU A 63 -6.75 -2.98 2.07
CA LEU A 63 -7.86 -3.94 1.98
C LEU A 63 -9.22 -3.42 2.53
N PRO A 64 -9.35 -3.02 3.80
CA PRO A 64 -10.62 -2.52 4.34
C PRO A 64 -11.09 -1.23 3.65
N THR A 65 -10.17 -0.36 3.21
CA THR A 65 -10.54 0.89 2.52
C THR A 65 -11.12 0.63 1.13
N VAL A 66 -10.53 -0.29 0.35
CA VAL A 66 -11.05 -0.64 -0.97
C VAL A 66 -12.36 -1.42 -0.88
N ILE A 67 -12.54 -2.27 0.13
CA ILE A 67 -13.81 -2.97 0.38
C ILE A 67 -14.92 -1.95 0.69
N SER A 68 -14.68 -1.05 1.65
CA SER A 68 -15.64 -0.01 2.03
C SER A 68 -15.98 0.92 0.84
N GLY A 69 -14.96 1.37 0.10
CA GLY A 69 -15.12 2.21 -1.08
C GLY A 69 -15.91 1.52 -2.19
N SER A 70 -15.57 0.28 -2.51
CA SER A 70 -16.24 -0.53 -3.54
C SER A 70 -17.70 -0.80 -3.17
N TRP A 71 -17.96 -1.15 -1.89
CA TRP A 71 -19.31 -1.41 -1.41
C TRP A 71 -20.21 -0.18 -1.53
N ARG A 72 -19.70 1.00 -1.15
CA ARG A 72 -20.44 2.28 -1.27
C ARG A 72 -20.73 2.64 -2.73
N HIS A 73 -19.81 2.38 -3.66
CA HIS A 73 -20.03 2.61 -5.09
C HIS A 73 -21.03 1.61 -5.67
N ASN A 74 -20.98 0.36 -5.23
CA ASN A 74 -21.93 -0.67 -5.66
C ASN A 74 -23.36 -0.32 -5.19
N LYS A 75 -23.53 0.18 -3.96
CA LYS A 75 -24.83 0.63 -3.44
C LYS A 75 -25.45 1.78 -4.27
N LYS A 76 -24.64 2.54 -5.01
CA LYS A 76 -25.09 3.60 -5.91
C LYS A 76 -25.35 3.13 -7.35
N ASN A 77 -25.29 1.82 -7.62
CA ASN A 77 -25.36 1.23 -8.97
C ASN A 77 -24.34 1.81 -9.97
N ALA A 78 -23.24 2.38 -9.47
CA ALA A 78 -22.20 3.00 -10.30
C ALA A 78 -21.11 2.01 -10.75
N VAL A 79 -21.25 0.72 -10.40
CA VAL A 79 -20.22 -0.30 -10.66
C VAL A 79 -20.57 -1.10 -11.92
N ARG A 80 -19.74 -0.96 -12.95
CA ARG A 80 -19.79 -1.80 -14.15
C ARG A 80 -19.04 -3.11 -13.87
N TRP A 81 -19.73 -4.09 -13.31
CA TRP A 81 -19.15 -5.37 -12.87
C TRP A 81 -18.33 -6.11 -13.94
N LYS A 82 -18.75 -6.08 -15.20
CA LYS A 82 -17.98 -6.68 -16.31
C LYS A 82 -16.59 -6.05 -16.46
N THR A 83 -16.52 -4.71 -16.41
CA THR A 83 -15.27 -3.96 -16.48
C THR A 83 -14.43 -4.14 -15.21
N ALA A 84 -15.08 -4.14 -14.05
CA ALA A 84 -14.42 -4.35 -12.76
C ALA A 84 -13.76 -5.73 -12.67
N LEU A 85 -14.41 -6.79 -13.15
CA LEU A 85 -13.85 -8.14 -13.14
C LEU A 85 -12.68 -8.30 -14.13
N VAL A 86 -12.79 -7.73 -15.33
CA VAL A 86 -11.70 -7.79 -16.33
C VAL A 86 -10.48 -7.01 -15.86
N LEU A 87 -10.67 -5.76 -15.41
CA LEU A 87 -9.56 -4.97 -14.88
C LEU A 87 -9.00 -5.57 -13.59
N GLY A 88 -9.88 -6.07 -12.71
CA GLY A 88 -9.50 -6.69 -11.46
C GLY A 88 -8.66 -7.96 -11.66
N SER A 89 -9.03 -8.82 -12.60
CA SER A 89 -8.26 -10.04 -12.89
C SER A 89 -6.93 -9.72 -13.58
N CYS A 90 -6.90 -8.75 -14.51
CA CYS A 90 -5.66 -8.26 -15.10
C CYS A 90 -4.74 -7.63 -14.04
N ALA A 91 -5.29 -6.83 -13.13
CA ALA A 91 -4.54 -6.23 -12.02
C ALA A 91 -4.03 -7.28 -11.03
N LEU A 92 -4.82 -8.32 -10.74
CA LEU A 92 -4.39 -9.44 -9.91
C LEU A 92 -3.22 -10.20 -10.56
N ALA A 93 -3.34 -10.54 -11.85
CA ALA A 93 -2.28 -11.21 -12.59
C ALA A 93 -1.01 -10.35 -12.68
N GLY A 94 -1.15 -9.09 -13.07
CA GLY A 94 -0.05 -8.14 -13.15
C GLY A 94 0.60 -7.87 -11.79
N GLY A 95 -0.19 -7.79 -10.73
CA GLY A 95 0.28 -7.62 -9.36
C GLY A 95 1.06 -8.84 -8.85
N LEU A 96 0.59 -10.06 -9.14
CA LEU A 96 1.30 -11.29 -8.80
C LEU A 96 2.63 -11.40 -9.56
N VAL A 97 2.62 -11.11 -10.86
CA VAL A 97 3.84 -11.11 -11.69
C VAL A 97 4.80 -10.02 -11.22
N GLY A 98 4.31 -8.81 -10.95
CA GLY A 98 5.12 -7.70 -10.45
C GLY A 98 5.71 -7.96 -9.07
N ALA A 99 4.93 -8.52 -8.14
CA ALA A 99 5.39 -8.88 -6.80
C ALA A 99 6.42 -10.01 -6.83
N THR A 100 6.22 -11.01 -7.69
CA THR A 100 7.21 -12.10 -7.85
C THR A 100 8.49 -11.60 -8.50
N LEU A 101 8.43 -10.72 -9.51
CA LEU A 101 9.63 -10.05 -10.04
C LEU A 101 10.34 -9.23 -8.95
N ALA A 102 9.58 -8.41 -8.21
CA ALA A 102 10.10 -7.57 -7.13
C ALA A 102 10.83 -8.38 -6.05
N ALA A 103 10.33 -9.58 -5.72
CA ALA A 103 10.95 -10.46 -4.73
C ALA A 103 12.32 -11.03 -5.17
N HIS A 104 12.63 -11.00 -6.48
CA HIS A 104 13.91 -11.48 -7.02
C HIS A 104 14.85 -10.34 -7.45
N LEU A 105 14.42 -9.08 -7.34
CA LEU A 105 15.21 -7.92 -7.73
C LEU A 105 16.05 -7.39 -6.55
N PRO A 106 17.25 -6.84 -6.81
CA PRO A 106 18.06 -6.14 -5.80
C PRO A 106 17.33 -4.91 -5.24
N GLU A 107 17.53 -4.65 -3.95
CA GLU A 107 16.92 -3.53 -3.21
C GLU A 107 17.19 -2.16 -3.85
N GLU A 108 18.35 -2.00 -4.47
CA GLU A 108 18.80 -0.77 -5.11
C GLU A 108 17.96 -0.45 -6.36
N ILE A 109 17.63 -1.47 -7.15
CA ILE A 109 16.77 -1.35 -8.34
C ILE A 109 15.32 -1.11 -7.91
N LEU A 110 14.87 -1.77 -6.85
CA LEU A 110 13.52 -1.59 -6.32
C LEU A 110 13.31 -0.16 -5.80
N THR A 111 14.29 0.35 -5.03
CA THR A 111 14.25 1.69 -4.44
C THR A 111 14.37 2.78 -5.51
N ALA A 112 15.27 2.62 -6.49
CA ALA A 112 15.40 3.55 -7.61
C ALA A 112 14.17 3.52 -8.53
N GLY A 113 13.61 2.32 -8.78
CA GLY A 113 12.42 2.13 -9.59
C GLY A 113 11.19 2.81 -8.98
N PHE A 114 10.91 2.55 -7.69
CA PHE A 114 9.80 3.20 -7.00
C PHE A 114 10.04 4.69 -6.76
N GLY A 115 11.25 5.09 -6.38
CA GLY A 115 11.60 6.48 -6.12
C GLY A 115 11.69 7.37 -7.38
N GLY A 116 11.80 6.78 -8.57
CA GLY A 116 11.76 7.50 -9.85
C GLY A 116 10.38 7.57 -10.49
N LEU A 117 9.46 6.66 -10.14
CA LEU A 117 8.11 6.57 -10.71
C LEU A 117 7.03 7.24 -9.85
N VAL A 118 7.29 7.38 -8.54
CA VAL A 118 6.42 8.06 -7.56
C VAL A 118 7.08 9.35 -7.11
#